data_AF-A0A9X3DUD0-F1
#
_entry.id   AF-A0A9X3DUD0-F1
#
_cell.length_a   1.000
_cell.length_b   1.000
_cell.length_c   1.000
_cell.angle_alpha   90.00
_cell.angle_beta   90.00
_cell.angle_gamma   90.00
#
_symmetry.space_group_name_H-M   'P 1'
#
loop_
_entity.id
_entity.type
_entity.pdbx_description
1 polymer ?
#
loop_
_entity_poly.entity_id
_entity_poly.type
_entity_poly.pdbx_seq_one_letter_code
_entity_poly.pdbx_strand_id
1 'polypeptide(L)'
;MSQHILENEIRFSNDHFWHWFIALLRGFDEEKELNLDEAIEEMTGLDLYSREIKEWYMSFLPEYTDQAKRNYHLAIRSKLYVDIQFTPEEIRYYLNDLYIGNIGGHFEAWFFSLKEFQRLQLTDLHFLLLLPMLAVEQNQSTVVTALIAKRLSNIKSFQGHEDYIASCLVNGLVLQQDFYLDESVGVCNHQNHSIRNIEQCTHAVEHIQKLNELLNTI
;
A
#
# COMPACT_ATOMS: atom_id res chain seq x y z
N MET A 1 16.14 -19.07 -4.71
CA MET A 1 14.74 -19.50 -4.90
C MET A 1 13.89 -18.52 -4.13
N SER A 2 12.88 -17.88 -4.75
CA SER A 2 11.99 -16.98 -4.02
C SER A 2 11.13 -17.77 -3.04
N GLN A 3 11.06 -17.34 -1.79
CA GLN A 3 10.15 -17.94 -0.82
C GLN A 3 8.76 -17.33 -0.99
N HIS A 4 7.71 -18.15 -0.94
CA HIS A 4 6.35 -17.64 -0.94
C HIS A 4 5.93 -17.29 0.48
N ILE A 5 5.23 -16.18 0.64
CA ILE A 5 4.56 -15.83 1.89
C ILE A 5 3.33 -16.71 2.01
N LEU A 6 3.21 -17.43 3.11
CA LEU A 6 2.02 -18.20 3.42
C LEU A 6 0.94 -17.26 3.99
N GLU A 7 -0.32 -17.54 3.68
CA GLU A 7 -1.44 -16.69 4.12
C GLU A 7 -1.47 -16.48 5.66
N ASN A 8 -1.09 -17.50 6.44
CA ASN A 8 -1.03 -17.39 7.91
C ASN A 8 0.01 -16.38 8.41
N GLU A 9 1.06 -16.08 7.64
CA GLU A 9 2.07 -15.08 7.99
C GLU A 9 1.57 -13.64 7.82
N ILE A 10 0.44 -13.44 7.14
CA ILE A 10 -0.15 -12.11 6.89
C ILE A 10 -1.59 -12.01 7.42
N ARG A 11 -2.07 -13.05 8.12
CA ARG A 11 -3.37 -12.98 8.81
C ARG A 11 -3.36 -11.88 9.86
N PHE A 12 -4.51 -11.31 10.16
CA PHE A 12 -4.66 -10.27 11.18
C PHE A 12 -4.19 -10.67 12.58
N SER A 13 -4.09 -11.97 12.87
CA SER A 13 -3.51 -12.48 14.11
C SER A 13 -1.98 -12.34 14.19
N ASN A 14 -1.30 -12.05 13.09
CA ASN A 14 0.13 -11.73 13.09
C ASN A 14 0.31 -10.22 13.29
N ASP A 15 0.21 -9.78 14.54
CA ASP A 15 0.34 -8.37 14.90
C ASP A 15 1.72 -7.79 14.49
N HIS A 16 2.79 -8.60 14.50
CA HIS A 16 4.12 -8.14 14.08
C HIS A 16 4.16 -7.75 12.60
N PHE A 17 3.57 -8.58 11.73
CA PHE A 17 3.48 -8.27 10.30
C PHE A 17 2.70 -6.98 10.06
N TRP A 18 1.54 -6.83 10.69
CA TRP A 18 0.68 -5.68 10.47
C TRP A 18 1.23 -4.40 11.06
N HIS A 19 1.84 -4.48 12.25
CA HIS A 19 2.53 -3.34 12.82
C HIS A 19 3.67 -2.88 11.90
N TRP A 20 4.55 -3.80 11.51
CA TRP A 20 5.66 -3.48 10.60
C TRP A 20 5.16 -2.92 9.26
N PHE A 21 4.24 -3.62 8.59
CA PHE A 21 3.78 -3.24 7.26
C PHE A 21 3.04 -1.90 7.24
N ILE A 22 2.15 -1.64 8.22
CA ILE A 22 1.42 -0.38 8.27
C ILE A 22 2.34 0.78 8.61
N ALA A 23 3.32 0.60 9.51
CA ALA A 23 4.28 1.65 9.85
C ALA A 23 5.17 2.09 8.67
N LEU A 24 5.35 1.25 7.64
CA LEU A 24 6.07 1.61 6.42
C LEU A 24 5.27 2.50 5.45
N LEU A 25 3.97 2.69 5.69
CA LEU A 25 3.13 3.50 4.79
C LEU A 25 3.37 4.98 5.03
N ARG A 26 3.16 5.80 3.99
CA ARG A 26 3.48 7.25 4.02
C ARG A 26 2.46 8.12 4.77
N GLY A 27 1.77 7.55 5.76
CA GLY A 27 0.87 8.32 6.62
C GLY A 27 1.65 9.26 7.53
N PHE A 28 0.95 10.23 8.10
CA PHE A 28 1.51 11.15 9.09
C PHE A 28 0.40 11.82 9.89
N ASP A 29 0.72 12.22 11.11
CA ASP A 29 -0.11 13.13 11.90
C ASP A 29 0.27 14.58 11.54
N GLU A 30 -0.67 15.31 10.93
CA GLU A 30 -0.45 16.70 10.52
C GLU A 30 -0.42 17.66 11.73
N GLU A 31 -1.18 17.37 12.80
CA GLU A 31 -1.26 18.26 13.96
C GLU A 31 -0.05 18.11 14.89
N LYS A 32 0.44 16.89 15.07
CA LYS A 32 1.61 16.59 15.91
C LYS A 32 2.93 16.56 15.14
N GLU A 33 2.89 16.67 13.82
CA GLU A 33 4.04 16.56 12.92
C GLU A 33 4.81 15.22 13.10
N LEU A 34 4.08 14.14 13.32
CA LEU A 34 4.65 12.79 13.52
C LEU A 34 4.58 11.98 12.22
N ASN A 35 5.64 11.21 11.96
CA ASN A 35 5.57 10.15 10.96
C ASN A 35 4.63 9.04 11.44
N LEU A 36 4.19 8.17 10.52
CA LEU A 36 3.21 7.13 10.87
C LEU A 36 3.72 6.16 11.94
N ASP A 37 5.00 5.78 11.90
CA ASP A 37 5.60 4.89 12.90
C ASP A 37 5.58 5.54 14.29
N GLU A 38 5.96 6.81 14.39
CA GLU A 38 5.89 7.59 15.64
C GLU A 38 4.45 7.74 16.15
N ALA A 39 3.49 8.02 15.25
CA ALA A 39 2.08 8.16 15.58
C ALA A 39 1.46 6.83 16.08
N ILE A 40 1.86 5.70 15.49
CA ILE A 40 1.44 4.36 15.94
C ILE A 40 2.06 4.06 17.31
N GLU A 41 3.35 4.32 17.49
CA GLU A 41 4.03 4.11 18.77
C GLU A 41 3.38 4.91 19.90
N GLU A 42 3.06 6.19 19.68
CA GLU A 42 2.43 7.03 20.70
C GLU A 42 1.07 6.50 21.15
N MET A 43 0.27 6.00 20.20
CA MET A 43 -1.10 5.53 20.49
C MET A 43 -1.15 4.13 21.07
N THR A 44 -0.27 3.24 20.59
CA THR A 44 -0.35 1.80 20.87
C THR A 44 0.75 1.32 21.84
N GLY A 45 1.81 2.11 22.03
CA GLY A 45 3.02 1.72 22.74
C GLY A 45 3.89 0.71 21.99
N LEU A 46 3.59 0.44 20.71
CA LEU A 46 4.34 -0.50 19.89
C LEU A 46 5.53 0.18 19.23
N ASP A 47 6.73 -0.15 19.69
CA ASP A 47 7.99 0.33 19.11
C ASP A 47 8.40 -0.57 17.92
N LEU A 48 8.45 0.02 16.72
CA LEU A 48 8.87 -0.64 15.46
C LEU A 48 10.33 -1.13 15.52
N TYR A 49 11.15 -0.47 16.33
CA TYR A 49 12.58 -0.76 16.52
C TYR A 49 12.83 -1.67 17.73
N SER A 50 11.77 -2.16 18.37
CA SER A 50 11.87 -3.09 19.48
C SER A 50 12.61 -4.37 19.07
N ARG A 51 13.26 -4.99 20.06
CA ARG A 51 13.98 -6.24 19.86
C ARG A 51 13.09 -7.35 19.30
N GLU A 52 11.84 -7.41 19.75
CA GLU A 52 10.86 -8.41 19.32
C GLU A 52 10.53 -8.27 17.82
N ILE A 53 10.21 -7.06 17.35
CA ILE A 53 9.95 -6.79 15.93
C ILE A 53 11.20 -7.08 15.09
N LYS A 54 12.38 -6.72 15.58
CA LYS A 54 13.65 -7.02 14.87
C LYS A 54 13.89 -8.52 14.74
N GLU A 55 13.69 -9.30 15.80
CA GLU A 55 13.84 -10.76 15.77
C GLU A 55 12.81 -11.41 14.84
N TRP A 56 11.55 -10.95 14.87
CA TRP A 56 10.52 -11.36 13.92
C TRP A 56 10.89 -11.03 12.49
N TYR A 57 11.32 -9.78 12.22
CA TYR A 57 11.70 -9.31 10.89
C TYR A 57 12.84 -10.13 10.31
N MET A 58 13.88 -10.45 11.09
CA MET A 58 14.98 -11.30 10.63
C MET A 58 14.54 -12.74 10.31
N SER A 59 13.44 -13.22 10.92
CA SER A 59 12.82 -14.49 10.53
C SER A 59 11.93 -14.34 9.29
N PHE A 60 11.27 -13.19 9.12
CA PHE A 60 10.37 -12.92 8.01
C PHE A 60 11.14 -12.61 6.71
N LEU A 61 12.16 -11.77 6.77
CA LEU A 61 13.06 -11.34 5.69
C LEU A 61 14.52 -11.41 6.19
N PRO A 62 15.15 -12.59 6.19
CA PRO A 62 16.54 -12.73 6.65
C PRO A 62 17.51 -11.96 5.75
N GLU A 63 18.18 -10.95 6.32
CA GLU A 63 19.24 -10.20 5.65
C GLU A 63 20.45 -11.12 5.33
N TYR A 64 21.25 -10.75 4.31
CA TYR A 64 22.50 -11.41 3.90
C TYR A 64 22.41 -12.65 2.99
N THR A 65 21.40 -12.73 2.12
CA THR A 65 21.45 -13.63 0.96
C THR A 65 20.90 -12.93 -0.28
N ASP A 66 21.40 -13.27 -1.48
CA ASP A 66 20.75 -12.94 -2.78
C ASP A 66 19.34 -13.57 -2.92
N GLN A 67 18.79 -14.11 -1.83
CA GLN A 67 17.54 -14.84 -1.70
C GLN A 67 16.57 -14.19 -0.70
N ALA A 68 16.88 -13.00 -0.14
CA ALA A 68 16.00 -12.25 0.76
C ALA A 68 14.82 -11.61 -0.01
N LYS A 69 14.13 -12.40 -0.82
CA LYS A 69 12.98 -11.98 -1.61
C LYS A 69 11.84 -12.94 -1.33
N ARG A 70 10.73 -12.38 -0.85
CA ARG A 70 9.50 -13.13 -0.60
C ARG A 70 8.37 -12.60 -1.44
N ASN A 71 7.58 -13.49 -2.03
CA ASN A 71 6.45 -13.09 -2.89
C ASN A 71 5.13 -13.53 -2.27
N TYR A 72 4.14 -12.65 -2.35
CA TYR A 72 2.74 -12.97 -2.08
C TYR A 72 1.92 -12.78 -3.36
N HIS A 73 1.19 -13.83 -3.74
CA HIS A 73 0.32 -13.82 -4.91
C HIS A 73 -1.14 -13.63 -4.46
N LEU A 74 -1.73 -12.52 -4.89
CA LEU A 74 -3.12 -12.16 -4.64
C LEU A 74 -3.93 -12.35 -5.92
N ALA A 75 -4.72 -13.43 -5.99
CA ALA A 75 -5.71 -13.59 -7.04
C ALA A 75 -6.96 -12.73 -6.73
N ILE A 76 -7.31 -11.81 -7.62
CA ILE A 76 -8.48 -10.92 -7.47
C ILE A 76 -9.69 -11.49 -8.23
N ARG A 77 -9.50 -11.83 -9.52
CA ARG A 77 -10.50 -12.47 -10.40
C ARG A 77 -9.79 -13.45 -11.35
N SER A 78 -10.54 -14.19 -12.16
CA SER A 78 -9.99 -15.25 -13.05
C SER A 78 -8.84 -14.82 -13.98
N LYS A 79 -8.69 -13.52 -14.26
CA LYS A 79 -7.61 -12.97 -15.09
C LYS A 79 -6.92 -11.75 -14.46
N LEU A 80 -7.18 -11.46 -13.18
CA LEU A 80 -6.59 -10.30 -12.50
C LEU A 80 -5.93 -10.75 -11.20
N TYR A 81 -4.65 -10.45 -11.07
CA TYR A 81 -3.87 -10.75 -9.87
C TYR A 81 -2.87 -9.64 -9.57
N VAL A 82 -2.50 -9.55 -8.30
CA VAL A 82 -1.40 -8.71 -7.84
C VAL A 82 -0.31 -9.59 -7.25
N ASP A 83 0.92 -9.41 -7.69
CA ASP A 83 2.09 -9.96 -7.02
C ASP A 83 2.76 -8.88 -6.17
N ILE A 84 2.95 -9.18 -4.89
CA ILE A 84 3.64 -8.31 -3.94
C ILE A 84 4.96 -8.97 -3.59
N GLN A 85 6.05 -8.23 -3.80
CA GLN A 85 7.41 -8.71 -3.60
C GLN A 85 8.07 -7.91 -2.49
N PHE A 86 8.39 -8.60 -1.41
CA PHE A 86 9.05 -8.04 -0.25
C PHE A 86 10.56 -8.32 -0.34
N THR A 87 11.37 -7.26 -0.31
CA THR A 87 12.82 -7.31 -0.12
C THR A 87 13.21 -6.41 1.06
N PRO A 88 14.45 -6.50 1.58
CA PRO A 88 14.91 -5.63 2.66
C PRO A 88 14.86 -4.14 2.31
N GLU A 89 14.99 -3.80 1.02
CA GLU A 89 15.08 -2.42 0.56
C GLU A 89 13.71 -1.83 0.20
N GLU A 90 12.80 -2.64 -0.36
CA GLU A 90 11.50 -2.18 -0.82
C GLU A 90 10.46 -3.30 -0.98
N ILE A 91 9.19 -2.89 -1.01
CA ILE A 91 8.05 -3.74 -1.34
C ILE A 91 7.55 -3.33 -2.72
N ARG A 92 7.69 -4.20 -3.72
CA ARG A 92 7.28 -3.96 -5.11
C ARG A 92 5.92 -4.59 -5.40
N TYR A 93 5.13 -3.94 -6.25
CA TYR A 93 3.80 -4.37 -6.63
C TYR A 93 3.71 -4.53 -8.14
N TYR A 94 3.04 -5.60 -8.58
CA TYR A 94 2.78 -5.89 -9.99
C TYR A 94 1.32 -6.28 -10.17
N LEU A 95 0.62 -5.68 -11.13
CA LEU A 95 -0.73 -6.05 -11.55
C LEU A 95 -0.63 -6.80 -12.88
N ASN A 96 -0.97 -8.10 -12.91
CA ASN A 96 -0.79 -8.94 -14.10
C ASN A 96 0.61 -8.82 -14.73
N ASP A 97 1.67 -8.98 -13.91
CA ASP A 97 3.08 -8.81 -14.29
C ASP A 97 3.51 -7.38 -14.66
N LEU A 98 2.58 -6.43 -14.77
CA LEU A 98 2.89 -5.03 -15.01
C LEU A 98 3.23 -4.35 -13.69
N TYR A 99 4.41 -3.75 -13.61
CA TYR A 99 4.84 -3.00 -12.42
C TYR A 99 3.88 -1.84 -12.09
N ILE A 100 3.44 -1.72 -10.85
CA ILE A 100 2.53 -0.65 -10.41
C ILE A 100 3.09 0.21 -9.27
N GLY A 101 4.33 -0.04 -8.84
CA GLY A 101 5.00 0.79 -7.85
C GLY A 101 5.77 0.03 -6.79
N ASN A 102 6.41 0.79 -5.90
CA ASN A 102 7.12 0.28 -4.74
C ASN A 102 6.92 1.16 -3.50
N ILE A 103 7.15 0.57 -2.33
CA ILE A 103 7.30 1.26 -1.05
C ILE A 103 8.72 1.01 -0.57
N GLY A 104 9.52 2.06 -0.43
CA GLY A 104 10.93 1.97 -0.07
C GLY A 104 11.78 2.92 -0.90
N GLY A 105 13.10 2.72 -0.87
CA GLY A 105 14.15 3.51 -1.53
C GLY A 105 13.70 4.70 -2.40
N HIS A 106 13.27 4.40 -3.63
CA HIS A 106 12.68 5.38 -4.55
C HIS A 106 11.19 5.12 -4.73
N PHE A 107 10.40 5.58 -3.76
CA PHE A 107 8.95 5.43 -3.78
C PHE A 107 8.36 5.91 -5.11
N GLU A 108 7.49 5.08 -5.65
CA GLU A 108 6.62 5.39 -6.78
C GLU A 108 5.37 4.53 -6.72
N ALA A 109 4.23 5.06 -7.16
CA ALA A 109 2.97 4.33 -7.11
C ALA A 109 2.08 4.63 -8.31
N TRP A 110 1.32 3.63 -8.73
CA TRP A 110 0.30 3.77 -9.75
C TRP A 110 -0.79 4.75 -9.32
N PHE A 111 -1.21 4.71 -8.05
CA PHE A 111 -2.37 5.44 -7.53
C PHE A 111 -3.67 5.07 -8.26
N PHE A 112 -4.30 4.00 -7.79
CA PHE A 112 -5.68 3.69 -8.09
C PHE A 112 -6.58 4.80 -7.57
N SER A 113 -7.54 5.23 -8.38
CA SER A 113 -8.69 5.99 -7.88
C SER A 113 -9.51 5.11 -6.94
N LEU A 114 -10.25 5.72 -6.01
CA LEU A 114 -11.14 4.98 -5.11
C LEU A 114 -12.13 4.07 -5.86
N LYS A 115 -12.62 4.53 -7.02
CA LYS A 115 -13.53 3.74 -7.88
C LYS A 115 -12.85 2.50 -8.46
N GLU A 116 -11.63 2.62 -8.98
CA GLU A 116 -10.84 1.49 -9.47
C GLU A 116 -10.57 0.51 -8.31
N PHE A 117 -10.13 1.03 -7.17
CA PHE A 117 -9.80 0.24 -5.99
C PHE A 117 -11.00 -0.57 -5.46
N GLN A 118 -12.20 0.02 -5.44
CA GLN A 118 -13.43 -0.67 -5.02
C GLN A 118 -13.89 -1.76 -6.00
N ARG A 119 -13.66 -1.60 -7.32
CA ARG A 119 -14.00 -2.63 -8.33
C ARG A 119 -13.19 -3.91 -8.17
N LEU A 120 -12.01 -3.82 -7.55
CA LEU A 120 -11.18 -4.98 -7.20
C LEU A 120 -11.88 -5.91 -6.19
N GLN A 121 -12.87 -5.43 -5.43
CA GLN A 121 -13.63 -6.25 -4.45
C GLN A 121 -12.73 -7.02 -3.48
N LEU A 122 -11.69 -6.36 -2.99
CA LEU A 122 -10.69 -6.94 -2.09
C LEU A 122 -11.31 -7.37 -0.76
N THR A 123 -10.79 -8.46 -0.19
CA THR A 123 -11.02 -8.80 1.22
C THR A 123 -10.42 -7.71 2.12
N ASP A 124 -10.79 -7.67 3.40
CA ASP A 124 -10.22 -6.68 4.34
C ASP A 124 -8.69 -6.77 4.44
N LEU A 125 -8.14 -7.99 4.40
CA LEU A 125 -6.70 -8.25 4.39
C LEU A 125 -6.05 -7.71 3.12
N HIS A 126 -6.60 -8.05 1.95
CA HIS A 126 -6.04 -7.64 0.66
C HIS A 126 -6.20 -6.14 0.41
N PHE A 127 -7.25 -5.54 0.95
CA PHE A 127 -7.44 -4.10 0.94
C PHE A 127 -6.26 -3.40 1.64
N LEU A 128 -5.88 -3.86 2.84
CA LEU A 128 -4.78 -3.24 3.58
C LEU A 128 -3.43 -3.48 2.89
N LEU A 129 -3.20 -4.66 2.32
CA LEU A 129 -1.98 -4.92 1.54
C LEU A 129 -1.83 -4.03 0.31
N LEU A 130 -2.93 -3.67 -0.36
CA LEU A 130 -2.89 -2.82 -1.55
C LEU A 130 -3.09 -1.32 -1.23
N LEU A 131 -3.37 -0.97 0.02
CA LEU A 131 -3.63 0.40 0.48
C LEU A 131 -2.58 1.42 0.02
N PRO A 132 -1.26 1.16 0.08
CA PRO A 132 -0.24 2.07 -0.44
C PRO A 132 -0.38 2.46 -1.92
N MET A 133 -1.13 1.69 -2.71
CA MET A 133 -1.40 1.98 -4.11
C MET A 133 -2.71 2.77 -4.32
N LEU A 134 -3.46 3.09 -3.27
CA LEU A 134 -4.66 3.93 -3.33
C LEU A 134 -4.26 5.40 -3.35
N ALA A 135 -5.01 6.19 -4.10
CA ALA A 135 -5.03 7.64 -3.97
C ALA A 135 -6.44 8.14 -3.68
N VAL A 136 -6.49 9.22 -2.90
CA VAL A 136 -7.72 9.77 -2.33
C VAL A 136 -7.87 11.20 -2.80
N GLU A 137 -8.99 11.54 -3.42
CA GLU A 137 -9.33 12.94 -3.68
C GLU A 137 -9.78 13.59 -2.36
N GLN A 138 -9.56 14.90 -2.19
CA GLN A 138 -9.81 15.58 -0.89
C GLN A 138 -11.25 15.40 -0.38
N ASN A 139 -12.23 15.38 -1.29
CA ASN A 139 -13.64 15.17 -0.97
C ASN A 139 -13.97 13.72 -0.55
N GLN A 140 -13.05 12.78 -0.73
CA GLN A 140 -13.20 11.36 -0.37
C GLN A 140 -12.57 11.02 0.98
N SER A 141 -11.78 11.92 1.60
CA SER A 141 -11.02 11.62 2.82
C SER A 141 -11.87 10.98 3.92
N THR A 142 -13.01 11.56 4.27
CA THR A 142 -13.88 11.02 5.34
C THR A 142 -14.37 9.60 5.05
N VAL A 143 -14.78 9.30 3.82
CA VAL A 143 -15.27 7.96 3.48
C VAL A 143 -14.13 6.95 3.46
N VAL A 144 -12.94 7.34 2.99
CA VAL A 144 -11.77 6.45 2.97
C VAL A 144 -11.24 6.21 4.39
N THR A 145 -11.22 7.21 5.26
CA THR A 145 -10.85 7.05 6.68
C THR A 145 -11.72 5.97 7.34
N ALA A 146 -13.05 6.06 7.19
CA ALA A 146 -13.97 5.06 7.74
C ALA A 146 -13.75 3.64 7.16
N LEU A 147 -13.41 3.55 5.88
CA LEU A 147 -13.08 2.27 5.23
C LEU A 147 -11.78 1.66 5.79
N ILE A 148 -10.74 2.47 5.99
CA ILE A 148 -9.47 2.01 6.55
C ILE A 148 -9.67 1.61 8.02
N ALA A 149 -10.28 2.46 8.84
CA ALA A 149 -10.52 2.21 10.27
C ALA A 149 -11.25 0.89 10.51
N LYS A 150 -12.34 0.64 9.75
CA LYS A 150 -13.05 -0.64 9.80
C LYS A 150 -12.11 -1.85 9.64
N ARG A 151 -11.14 -1.76 8.75
CA ARG A 151 -10.24 -2.88 8.43
C ARG A 151 -9.11 -3.01 9.44
N LEU A 152 -8.59 -1.88 9.91
CA LEU A 152 -7.63 -1.85 11.02
C LEU A 152 -8.19 -2.48 12.29
N SER A 153 -9.51 -2.45 12.51
CA SER A 153 -10.14 -3.05 13.70
C SER A 153 -9.98 -4.58 13.80
N ASN A 154 -9.60 -5.23 12.69
CA ASN A 154 -9.26 -6.64 12.70
C ASN A 154 -7.87 -6.92 13.32
N ILE A 155 -6.98 -5.92 13.39
CA ILE A 155 -5.64 -6.03 13.97
C ILE A 155 -5.75 -5.72 15.45
N LYS A 156 -5.46 -6.71 16.30
CA LYS A 156 -5.73 -6.63 17.73
C LYS A 156 -5.01 -5.46 18.39
N SER A 157 -3.76 -5.23 18.00
CA SER A 157 -2.93 -4.18 18.57
C SER A 157 -3.37 -2.76 18.20
N PHE A 158 -4.28 -2.59 17.23
CA PHE A 158 -4.83 -1.30 16.82
C PHE A 158 -6.24 -1.05 17.36
N GLN A 159 -6.82 -2.00 18.09
CA GLN A 159 -8.17 -1.88 18.61
C GLN A 159 -8.30 -0.73 19.61
N GLY A 160 -9.25 0.18 19.35
CA GLY A 160 -9.45 1.42 20.11
C GLY A 160 -8.66 2.62 19.57
N HIS A 161 -7.81 2.43 18.56
CA HIS A 161 -6.99 3.48 17.94
C HIS A 161 -7.16 3.55 16.42
N GLU A 162 -8.08 2.76 15.85
CA GLU A 162 -8.23 2.57 14.41
C GLU A 162 -8.56 3.85 13.67
N ASP A 163 -9.45 4.67 14.23
CA ASP A 163 -9.89 5.92 13.60
C ASP A 163 -8.73 6.91 13.47
N TYR A 164 -7.89 7.00 14.50
CA TYR A 164 -6.71 7.87 14.50
C TYR A 164 -5.63 7.37 13.54
N ILE A 165 -5.32 6.07 13.55
CA ILE A 165 -4.33 5.51 12.62
C ILE A 165 -4.84 5.65 11.18
N ALA A 166 -6.15 5.46 10.95
CA ALA A 166 -6.76 5.64 9.64
C ALA A 166 -6.70 7.10 9.16
N SER A 167 -6.89 8.10 10.03
CA SER A 167 -6.74 9.51 9.62
C SER A 167 -5.30 9.80 9.22
N CYS A 168 -4.32 9.33 9.99
CA CYS A 168 -2.90 9.49 9.66
C CYS A 168 -2.56 8.83 8.31
N LEU A 169 -3.08 7.63 8.06
CA LEU A 169 -2.92 6.94 6.77
C LEU A 169 -3.52 7.74 5.61
N VAL A 170 -4.73 8.27 5.76
CA VAL A 170 -5.39 9.05 4.70
C VAL A 170 -4.59 10.29 4.35
N ASN A 171 -3.97 10.98 5.32
CA ASN A 171 -3.12 12.14 5.04
C ASN A 171 -2.01 11.81 4.03
N GLY A 172 -1.45 10.60 4.07
CA GLY A 172 -0.45 10.11 3.13
C GLY A 172 -0.98 9.68 1.75
N LEU A 173 -2.30 9.52 1.60
CA LEU A 173 -2.97 9.04 0.39
C LEU A 173 -3.68 10.16 -0.38
N VAL A 174 -3.91 11.31 0.24
CA VAL A 174 -4.62 12.44 -0.40
C VAL A 174 -3.77 13.03 -1.53
N LEU A 175 -4.38 13.18 -2.70
CA LEU A 175 -3.78 13.86 -3.84
C LEU A 175 -3.84 15.37 -3.68
N GLN A 176 -2.81 16.05 -4.20
CA GLN A 176 -2.82 17.51 -4.30
C GLN A 176 -3.82 18.03 -5.33
N GLN A 177 -4.11 17.22 -6.36
CA GLN A 177 -5.05 17.52 -7.43
C GLN A 177 -5.82 16.26 -7.81
N ASP A 178 -7.07 16.45 -8.23
CA ASP A 178 -7.94 15.34 -8.64
C ASP A 178 -7.40 14.60 -9.87
N PHE A 179 -7.89 13.39 -10.08
CA PHE A 179 -7.61 12.66 -11.31
C PHE A 179 -8.18 13.39 -12.53
N TYR A 180 -7.54 13.22 -13.68
CA TYR A 180 -8.03 13.71 -14.96
C TYR A 180 -8.00 12.61 -16.01
N LEU A 181 -8.71 12.84 -17.11
CA LEU A 181 -8.73 11.93 -18.27
C LEU A 181 -7.91 12.55 -19.40
N ASP A 182 -6.83 11.88 -19.80
CA ASP A 182 -6.10 12.17 -21.01
C ASP A 182 -6.65 11.32 -22.17
N GLU A 183 -6.87 11.92 -23.33
CA GLU A 183 -7.47 11.25 -24.49
C GLU A 183 -6.61 10.11 -25.05
N SER A 184 -5.28 10.20 -24.88
CA SER A 184 -4.32 9.26 -25.46
C SER A 184 -3.94 8.13 -24.51
N VAL A 185 -3.93 8.37 -23.20
CA VAL A 185 -3.48 7.38 -22.21
C VAL A 185 -4.54 6.89 -21.24
N GLY A 186 -5.66 7.61 -21.09
CA GLY A 186 -6.69 7.31 -20.09
C GLY A 186 -6.51 8.11 -18.80
N VAL A 187 -6.88 7.52 -17.66
CA VAL A 187 -6.92 8.24 -16.38
C VAL A 187 -5.50 8.48 -15.85
N CYS A 188 -5.25 9.73 -15.43
CA CYS A 188 -3.95 10.27 -14.99
C CYS A 188 -4.09 11.17 -13.75
N ASN A 189 -2.97 11.56 -13.15
CA ASN A 189 -2.90 12.55 -12.07
C ASN A 189 -1.57 13.32 -12.13
N HIS A 190 -1.46 14.42 -11.38
CA HIS A 190 -0.24 15.25 -11.30
C HIS A 190 0.59 14.99 -10.02
N GLN A 191 0.31 13.92 -9.29
CA GLN A 191 0.98 13.65 -8.02
C GLN A 191 2.45 13.30 -8.26
N ASN A 192 3.34 13.89 -7.47
CA ASN A 192 4.74 13.51 -7.48
C ASN A 192 4.87 12.03 -7.11
N HIS A 193 5.84 11.35 -7.75
CA HIS A 193 6.05 9.91 -7.62
C HIS A 193 4.89 9.05 -8.12
N SER A 194 3.91 9.62 -8.83
CA SER A 194 2.91 8.80 -9.51
C SER A 194 3.44 8.32 -10.86
N ILE A 195 3.31 7.03 -11.13
CA ILE A 195 3.55 6.45 -12.46
C ILE A 195 2.56 7.03 -13.48
N ARG A 196 1.38 7.50 -13.03
CA ARG A 196 0.34 8.13 -13.87
C ARG A 196 0.57 9.62 -14.15
N ASN A 197 1.65 10.19 -13.64
CA ASN A 197 2.05 11.56 -13.93
C ASN A 197 2.85 11.61 -15.23
N ILE A 198 2.15 11.77 -16.35
CA ILE A 198 2.75 11.74 -17.70
C ILE A 198 3.71 12.91 -17.98
N GLU A 199 3.60 14.01 -17.23
CA GLU A 199 4.52 15.15 -17.34
C GLU A 199 5.91 14.80 -16.80
N GLN A 200 5.96 13.95 -15.76
CA GLN A 200 7.20 13.49 -15.13
C GLN A 200 7.67 12.14 -15.67
N CYS A 201 6.75 11.29 -16.13
CA CYS A 201 7.00 9.92 -16.60
C CYS A 201 6.76 9.76 -18.11
N THR A 202 7.31 10.65 -18.93
CA THR A 202 7.11 10.66 -20.39
C THR A 202 7.51 9.36 -21.10
N HIS A 203 8.42 8.58 -20.53
CA HIS A 203 8.87 7.28 -21.06
C HIS A 203 7.93 6.11 -20.68
N ALA A 204 6.96 6.32 -19.79
CA ALA A 204 6.07 5.28 -19.28
C ALA A 204 4.68 5.26 -19.96
N VAL A 205 4.46 6.07 -21.00
CA VAL A 205 3.15 6.23 -21.67
C VAL A 205 2.52 4.89 -22.11
N GLU A 206 3.29 4.03 -22.78
CA GLU A 206 2.79 2.71 -23.24
C GLU A 206 2.41 1.81 -22.06
N HIS A 207 3.16 1.90 -20.97
CA HIS A 207 2.90 1.15 -19.74
C HIS A 207 1.61 1.62 -19.05
N ILE A 208 1.41 2.93 -18.97
CA ILE A 208 0.18 3.55 -18.43
C ILE A 208 -1.03 3.14 -19.26
N GLN A 209 -0.93 3.18 -20.59
CA GLN A 209 -2.00 2.72 -21.50
C GLN A 209 -2.42 1.28 -21.21
N LYS A 210 -1.44 0.36 -21.15
CA LYS A 210 -1.72 -1.07 -20.87
C LYS A 210 -2.42 -1.28 -19.52
N LEU A 211 -1.97 -0.58 -18.48
CA LEU A 211 -2.60 -0.67 -17.16
C LEU A 211 -4.02 -0.08 -17.15
N ASN A 212 -4.22 1.08 -17.79
CA ASN A 212 -5.56 1.68 -17.92
C ASN A 212 -6.51 0.78 -18.73
N GLU A 213 -6.05 0.18 -19.83
CA GLU A 213 -6.83 -0.82 -20.60
C GLU A 213 -7.21 -2.02 -19.73
N LEU A 214 -6.25 -2.57 -18.97
CA LEU A 214 -6.50 -3.67 -18.04
C LEU A 214 -7.56 -3.30 -16.99
N LEU A 215 -7.47 -2.12 -16.39
CA LEU A 215 -8.41 -1.63 -15.37
C LEU A 215 -9.78 -1.22 -15.94
N ASN A 216 -9.91 -1.07 -17.26
CA ASN A 216 -11.21 -0.91 -17.88
C ASN A 216 -11.97 -2.25 -18.01
N THR A 217 -11.27 -3.39 -17.91
CA THR A 217 -11.89 -4.72 -18.01
C THR A 217 -12.53 -5.25 -16.71
N ILE A 218 -12.32 -4.58 -15.57
CA ILE A 218 -12.63 -5.12 -14.22
C ILE A 218 -14.03 -4.81 -13.67
#